data_AF-A0A497ZSE7-F1
#
_entry.id   AF-A0A497ZSE7-F1
#
_cell.length_a   1.000
_cell.length_b   1.000
_cell.length_c   1.000
_cell.angle_alpha   90.00
_cell.angle_beta   90.00
_cell.angle_gamma   90.00
#
_symmetry.space_group_name_H-M   'P 1'
#
loop_
_entity.id
_entity.type
_entity.pdbx_description
1 polymer ?
#
loop_
_entity_poly.entity_id
_entity_poly.type
_entity_poly.pdbx_seq_one_letter_code
_entity_poly.pdbx_strand_id
1 'polypeptide(L)'
;MAKKFGDLDEYWSPGLTLTVKGKEYTVPLASAELGLWCRRIAQITGDVHGASTEADMQAAVERIDALPELPGGGDVSLPERVLGPVYQQMAADGVEDPYIQFSGQTAYLWIIGGEEAAERFWTSGGHPEALGPTNRKERRAAAAGQTSTGGANGTRTPASTSGTRSPKTSGGSGRARRSRGRRS
;
A
#
# COMPACT_ATOMS: atom_id res chain seq x y z
N MET A 1 49.67 -1.28 6.95
CA MET A 1 49.19 -0.13 7.75
C MET A 1 47.68 -0.13 7.71
N ALA A 2 47.00 -0.03 8.86
CA ALA A 2 45.54 0.05 8.90
C ALA A 2 45.09 1.46 8.50
N LYS A 3 44.14 1.54 7.56
CA LYS A 3 43.56 2.80 7.10
C LYS A 3 42.52 3.27 8.11
N LYS A 4 42.66 4.49 8.64
CA LYS A 4 41.67 5.12 9.51
C LYS A 4 40.65 5.84 8.62
N PHE A 5 39.37 5.53 8.82
CA PHE A 5 38.26 6.26 8.19
C PHE A 5 37.82 7.42 9.11
N GLY A 6 37.14 8.42 8.53
CA GLY A 6 36.66 9.62 9.24
C GLY A 6 35.47 9.39 10.16
N ASP A 7 34.81 10.46 10.58
CA ASP A 7 33.62 10.40 11.42
C ASP A 7 32.39 9.98 10.59
N LEU A 8 31.42 9.35 11.25
CA LEU A 8 30.17 8.89 10.67
C LEU A 8 29.07 9.97 10.76
N ASP A 9 29.24 10.99 11.60
CA ASP A 9 28.25 12.07 11.79
C ASP A 9 27.94 12.84 10.50
N GLU A 10 28.87 12.92 9.55
CA GLU A 10 28.66 13.54 8.23
C GLU A 10 27.60 12.83 7.39
N TYR A 11 27.34 11.55 7.65
CA TYR A 11 26.38 10.73 6.90
C TYR A 11 25.06 10.53 7.64
N TRP A 12 25.06 10.60 8.97
CA TRP A 12 23.92 10.16 9.78
C TRP A 12 23.26 11.29 10.59
N SER A 13 23.80 12.52 10.55
CA SER A 13 23.21 13.70 11.19
C SER A 13 22.34 14.49 10.20
N PRO A 14 21.12 14.93 10.58
CA PRO A 14 20.47 14.82 11.89
C PRO A 14 19.63 13.54 12.08
N GLY A 15 19.71 12.60 11.14
CA GLY A 15 18.85 11.41 11.06
C GLY A 15 17.94 11.48 9.82
N LEU A 16 16.76 10.87 9.89
CA LEU A 16 15.81 10.85 8.78
C LEU A 16 14.79 12.00 8.95
N THR A 17 14.81 12.97 8.03
CA THR A 17 13.81 14.05 8.01
C THR A 17 12.63 13.69 7.11
N LEU A 18 11.42 13.77 7.66
CA LEU A 18 10.16 13.49 6.99
C LEU A 18 9.30 14.74 6.93
N THR A 19 8.82 15.12 5.75
CA THR A 19 7.88 16.24 5.59
C THR A 19 6.45 15.72 5.49
N VAL A 20 5.63 16.01 6.51
CA VAL A 20 4.23 15.59 6.58
C VAL A 20 3.34 16.82 6.73
N LYS A 21 2.39 17.00 5.80
CA LYS A 21 1.47 18.15 5.76
C LYS A 21 2.17 19.52 5.83
N GLY A 22 3.37 19.62 5.27
CA GLY A 22 4.17 20.85 5.25
C GLY A 22 4.96 21.13 6.53
N LYS A 23 4.93 20.23 7.51
CA LYS A 23 5.78 20.26 8.71
C LYS A 23 6.87 19.20 8.60
N GLU A 24 8.07 19.55 9.06
CA GLU A 24 9.22 18.64 9.07
C GLU A 24 9.35 17.97 10.44
N TYR A 25 9.65 16.68 10.41
CA TYR A 25 9.89 15.84 11.57
C TYR A 25 11.20 15.09 11.39
N THR A 26 12.12 15.24 12.34
CA THR A 26 13.43 14.56 12.29
C THR A 26 13.40 13.34 13.20
N VAL A 27 13.40 12.17 12.58
CA VAL A 27 13.48 10.87 13.25
C VAL A 27 14.93 10.63 13.67
N PRO A 28 15.19 10.35 14.97
CA PRO A 28 16.54 10.09 15.44
C PRO A 28 17.09 8.78 14.89
N LEU A 29 18.42 8.61 14.95
CA LEU A 29 19.05 7.34 14.65
C LEU A 29 18.53 6.24 15.58
N ALA A 30 18.27 5.07 15.01
CA ALA A 30 17.87 3.91 15.79
C ALA A 30 18.98 3.51 16.77
N SER A 31 18.60 3.07 17.96
CA SER A 31 19.52 2.40 18.87
C SER A 31 20.04 1.09 18.25
N ALA A 32 21.18 0.61 18.70
CA ALA A 32 21.74 -0.66 18.23
C ALA A 32 20.76 -1.84 18.44
N GLU A 33 20.04 -1.83 19.56
CA GLU A 33 19.03 -2.84 19.89
C GLU A 33 17.83 -2.78 18.93
N LEU A 34 17.29 -1.58 18.68
CA LEU A 34 16.18 -1.38 17.75
C LEU A 34 16.59 -1.78 16.32
N GLY A 35 17.79 -1.38 15.89
CA GLY A 35 18.31 -1.73 14.56
C GLY A 35 18.46 -3.25 14.38
N LEU A 36 18.99 -3.95 15.39
CA LEU A 36 19.10 -5.41 15.36
C LEU A 36 17.72 -6.08 15.34
N TRP A 37 16.79 -5.61 16.17
CA TRP A 37 15.43 -6.12 16.25
C TRP A 37 14.70 -5.97 14.91
N CYS A 38 14.75 -4.79 14.29
CA CYS A 38 14.15 -4.54 12.98
C CYS A 38 14.71 -5.47 11.89
N ARG A 39 16.04 -5.68 11.87
CA ARG A 39 16.67 -6.58 10.89
C ARG A 39 16.28 -8.04 11.10
N ARG A 40 16.14 -8.48 12.35
CA ARG A 40 15.66 -9.84 12.65
C ARG A 40 14.21 -10.03 12.21
N ILE A 41 13.34 -9.04 12.43
CA ILE A 41 11.97 -9.08 11.91
C ILE A 41 11.94 -9.13 10.39
N ALA A 42 12.78 -8.33 9.71
CA ALA A 42 12.87 -8.36 8.26
C ALA A 42 13.28 -9.74 7.73
N GLN A 43 14.26 -10.38 8.38
CA GLN A 43 14.69 -11.75 8.05
C GLN A 43 13.56 -12.75 8.23
N ILE A 44 12.90 -12.74 9.39
CA ILE A 44 11.80 -13.67 9.66
C ILE A 44 10.64 -13.45 8.69
N THR A 45 10.30 -12.20 8.39
CA THR A 45 9.24 -11.86 7.42
C THR A 45 9.59 -12.35 6.01
N GLY A 46 10.85 -12.27 5.62
CA GLY A 46 11.35 -12.84 4.36
C GLY A 46 11.23 -14.36 4.33
N ASP A 47 11.59 -15.03 5.42
CA ASP A 47 11.46 -16.49 5.54
C ASP A 47 9.99 -16.93 5.49
N VAL A 48 9.07 -16.18 6.10
CA VAL A 48 7.61 -16.43 5.99
C VAL A 48 7.13 -16.32 4.55
N HIS A 49 7.60 -15.34 3.79
CA HIS A 49 7.23 -15.21 2.37
C HIS A 49 7.79 -16.35 1.50
N GLY A 50 8.94 -16.93 1.88
CA GLY A 50 9.51 -18.12 1.24
C GLY A 50 8.95 -19.44 1.75
N ALA A 51 8.24 -19.43 2.88
CA ALA A 51 7.70 -20.62 3.52
C ALA A 51 6.66 -21.28 2.63
N SER A 52 6.80 -22.59 2.44
CA SER A 52 5.89 -23.38 1.60
C SER A 52 5.04 -24.35 2.43
N THR A 53 5.33 -24.46 3.73
CA THR A 53 4.68 -25.42 4.63
C THR A 53 4.21 -24.75 5.92
N GLU A 54 3.23 -25.38 6.57
CA GLU A 54 2.73 -24.96 7.88
C GLU A 54 3.80 -25.04 8.97
N ALA A 55 4.71 -26.01 8.89
CA ALA A 55 5.84 -26.13 9.81
C ALA A 55 6.82 -24.94 9.68
N ASP A 56 7.07 -24.46 8.46
CA ASP A 56 7.93 -23.29 8.22
C ASP A 56 7.29 -22.01 8.77
N MET A 57 5.97 -21.86 8.62
CA MET A 57 5.21 -20.74 9.17
C MET A 57 5.24 -20.77 10.71
N GLN A 58 5.04 -21.93 11.33
CA GLN A 58 5.10 -22.09 12.78
C GLN A 58 6.50 -21.76 13.32
N ALA A 59 7.56 -22.25 12.68
CA ALA A 59 8.93 -21.96 13.05
C ALA A 59 9.29 -20.46 12.90
N ALA A 60 8.62 -19.73 12.01
CA ALA A 60 8.77 -18.28 11.91
C ALA A 60 8.09 -17.54 13.05
N VAL A 61 6.87 -17.94 13.42
CA VAL A 61 6.14 -17.37 14.58
C VAL A 61 6.95 -17.56 15.86
N GLU A 62 7.47 -18.76 16.12
CA GLU A 62 8.31 -19.05 17.29
C GLU A 62 9.57 -18.18 17.35
N ARG A 63 10.15 -17.85 16.17
CA ARG A 63 11.31 -16.95 16.09
C ARG A 63 10.96 -15.49 16.36
N ILE A 64 9.74 -15.06 16.03
CA ILE A 64 9.22 -13.73 16.39
C ILE A 64 9.04 -13.65 17.91
N ASP A 65 8.42 -14.67 18.51
CA ASP A 65 8.18 -14.74 19.96
C ASP A 65 9.49 -14.81 20.77
N ALA A 66 10.54 -15.40 20.19
CA ALA A 66 11.87 -15.46 20.80
C ALA A 66 12.69 -14.17 20.64
N LEU A 67 12.18 -13.14 19.97
CA LEU A 67 12.90 -11.87 19.87
C LEU A 67 13.01 -11.20 21.24
N PRO A 68 14.15 -10.58 21.55
CA PRO A 68 14.28 -9.82 22.78
C PRO A 68 13.25 -8.69 22.78
N GLU A 69 12.52 -8.59 23.88
CA GLU A 69 11.54 -7.52 24.08
C GLU A 69 12.27 -6.19 24.23
N LEU A 70 11.88 -5.21 23.42
CA LEU A 70 12.43 -3.86 23.47
C LEU A 70 11.72 -3.03 24.56
N PRO A 71 12.36 -1.94 25.06
CA PRO A 71 11.74 -1.00 25.98
C PRO A 71 10.34 -0.55 25.52
N GLY A 72 9.42 -0.48 26.48
CA GLY A 72 7.99 -0.21 26.22
C GLY A 72 7.13 -1.47 26.13
N GLY A 73 7.73 -2.66 25.99
CA GLY A 73 7.04 -3.94 26.00
C GLY A 73 6.28 -4.24 24.71
N GLY A 74 5.63 -5.40 24.60
CA GLY A 74 4.92 -5.87 23.40
C GLY A 74 3.80 -4.97 22.86
N ASP A 75 3.21 -4.12 23.71
CA ASP A 75 2.06 -3.27 23.36
C ASP A 75 2.41 -2.07 22.47
N VAL A 76 3.71 -1.73 22.35
CA VAL A 76 4.16 -0.61 21.51
C VAL A 76 4.10 -1.00 20.04
N SER A 77 3.32 -0.23 19.28
CA SER A 77 3.18 -0.41 17.84
C SER A 77 4.51 -0.19 17.10
N LEU A 78 4.69 -0.81 15.93
CA LEU A 78 5.89 -0.63 15.12
C LEU A 78 6.19 0.87 14.82
N PRO A 79 5.22 1.70 14.36
CA PRO A 79 5.46 3.12 14.13
C PRO A 79 5.96 3.86 15.37
N GLU A 80 5.40 3.56 16.54
CA GLU A 80 5.80 4.20 17.79
C GLU A 80 7.24 3.83 18.18
N ARG A 81 7.66 2.58 17.93
CA ARG A 81 9.05 2.15 18.16
C ARG A 81 10.04 2.84 17.24
N VAL A 82 9.75 2.87 15.94
CA VAL A 82 10.71 3.34 14.92
C VAL A 82 10.76 4.86 14.78
N LEU A 83 9.65 5.55 15.04
CA LEU A 83 9.62 7.02 15.07
C LEU A 83 10.07 7.57 16.43
N GLY A 84 9.94 6.80 17.50
CA GLY A 84 10.30 7.21 18.85
C GLY A 84 9.57 8.51 19.27
N PRO A 85 10.29 9.55 19.74
CA PRO A 85 9.67 10.82 20.15
C PRO A 85 8.84 11.50 19.07
N VAL A 86 9.16 11.28 17.78
CA VAL A 86 8.45 11.88 16.65
C VAL A 86 7.01 11.37 16.56
N TYR A 87 6.73 10.13 16.99
CA TYR A 87 5.37 9.60 17.02
C TYR A 87 4.44 10.50 17.85
N GLN A 88 4.88 10.85 19.05
CA GLN A 88 4.11 11.70 19.97
C GLN A 88 4.00 13.13 19.46
N GLN A 89 5.03 13.65 18.77
CA GLN A 89 4.96 14.96 18.11
C GLN A 89 3.89 14.98 17.01
N MET A 90 3.92 14.00 16.10
CA MET A 90 2.94 13.88 15.01
C MET A 90 1.50 13.73 15.56
N ALA A 91 1.31 12.93 16.61
CA ALA A 91 0.02 12.78 17.26
C ALA A 91 -0.46 14.10 17.89
N ALA A 92 0.43 14.81 18.60
CA ALA A 92 0.12 16.12 19.20
C ALA A 92 -0.19 17.20 18.15
N ASP A 93 0.43 17.13 16.98
CA ASP A 93 0.19 18.01 15.84
C ASP A 93 -1.10 17.67 15.05
N GLY A 94 -1.84 16.63 15.47
CA GLY A 94 -3.08 16.20 14.82
C GLY A 94 -2.86 15.57 13.45
N VAL A 95 -1.71 14.93 13.23
CA VAL A 95 -1.46 14.12 12.03
C VAL A 95 -2.31 12.86 12.08
N GLU A 96 -3.02 12.58 10.99
CA GLU A 96 -3.91 11.42 10.91
C GLU A 96 -3.12 10.09 10.86
N ASP A 97 -3.66 9.04 11.48
CA ASP A 97 -3.01 7.74 11.61
C ASP A 97 -2.39 7.19 10.31
N PRO A 98 -3.05 7.23 9.13
CA PRO A 98 -2.44 6.73 7.89
C PRO A 98 -1.12 7.40 7.53
N TYR A 99 -0.94 8.69 7.85
CA TYR A 99 0.32 9.40 7.65
C TYR A 99 1.38 8.95 8.65
N ILE A 100 1.00 8.73 9.91
CA ILE A 100 1.89 8.20 10.94
C ILE A 100 2.36 6.79 10.59
N GLN A 101 1.45 5.92 10.13
CA GLN A 101 1.78 4.57 9.67
C GLN A 101 2.75 4.60 8.48
N PHE A 102 2.50 5.48 7.50
CA PHE A 102 3.36 5.65 6.34
C PHE A 102 4.77 6.13 6.72
N SER A 103 4.86 7.13 7.59
CA SER A 103 6.12 7.62 8.14
C SER A 103 6.85 6.54 8.94
N GLY A 104 6.13 5.75 9.75
CA GLY A 104 6.70 4.63 10.49
C GLY A 104 7.28 3.55 9.58
N GLN A 105 6.56 3.17 8.51
CA GLN A 105 7.07 2.22 7.52
C GLN A 105 8.31 2.75 6.79
N THR A 106 8.33 4.04 6.46
CA THR A 106 9.50 4.69 5.84
C THR A 106 10.71 4.65 6.79
N ALA A 107 10.53 4.97 8.07
CA ALA A 107 11.58 4.90 9.08
C ALA A 107 12.07 3.45 9.29
N TYR A 108 11.17 2.47 9.32
CA TYR A 108 11.54 1.06 9.39
C TYR A 108 12.43 0.64 8.20
N LEU A 109 12.04 1.01 6.97
CA LEU A 109 12.82 0.72 5.77
C LEU A 109 14.18 1.43 5.75
N TRP A 110 14.25 2.65 6.26
CA TRP A 110 15.52 3.35 6.46
C TRP A 110 16.46 2.58 7.41
N ILE A 111 15.93 2.04 8.52
CA ILE A 111 16.74 1.29 9.50
C ILE A 111 17.32 0.00 8.90
N ILE A 112 16.54 -0.73 8.09
CA ILE A 112 16.95 -2.04 7.57
C ILE A 112 17.64 -1.98 6.20
N GLY A 113 17.33 -0.97 5.39
CA GLY A 113 17.74 -0.86 3.99
C GLY A 113 18.38 0.48 3.61
N GLY A 114 18.53 1.40 4.55
CA GLY A 114 19.15 2.71 4.32
C GLY A 114 18.27 3.70 3.56
N GLU A 115 18.86 4.84 3.23
CA GLU A 115 18.18 5.98 2.58
C GLU A 115 17.51 5.60 1.26
N GLU A 116 18.19 4.82 0.41
CA GLU A 116 17.67 4.42 -0.89
C GLU A 116 16.39 3.55 -0.77
N ALA A 117 16.30 2.69 0.25
CA ALA A 117 15.10 1.90 0.47
C ALA A 117 13.93 2.77 0.96
N ALA A 118 14.22 3.71 1.86
CA ALA A 118 13.24 4.65 2.38
C ALA A 118 12.70 5.59 1.30
N GLU A 119 13.58 6.15 0.47
CA GLU A 119 13.22 7.05 -0.62
C GLU A 119 12.34 6.35 -1.66
N ARG A 120 12.68 5.13 -2.06
CA ARG A 120 11.85 4.33 -3.00
C ARG A 120 10.44 4.08 -2.46
N PHE A 121 10.32 3.77 -1.17
CA PHE A 121 9.02 3.59 -0.55
C PHE A 121 8.22 4.90 -0.47
N TRP A 122 8.88 5.98 -0.06
CA TRP A 122 8.27 7.30 0.06
C TRP A 122 7.73 7.81 -1.29
N THR A 123 8.56 7.73 -2.33
CA THR A 123 8.24 8.20 -3.69
C THR A 123 7.21 7.32 -4.41
N SER A 124 7.15 6.02 -4.10
CA SER A 124 6.09 5.13 -4.63
C SER A 124 4.75 5.27 -3.93
N GLY A 125 4.68 6.05 -2.84
CA GLY A 125 3.47 6.15 -2.02
C GLY A 125 3.09 4.83 -1.37
N GLY A 126 4.08 4.00 -1.02
CA GLY A 126 3.90 2.77 -0.24
C GLY A 126 3.74 1.50 -1.05
N HIS A 127 4.08 1.54 -2.34
CA HIS A 127 3.99 0.40 -3.25
C HIS A 127 5.32 0.18 -3.97
N PRO A 128 6.32 -0.44 -3.31
CA PRO A 128 7.66 -0.59 -3.86
C PRO A 128 7.70 -1.48 -5.11
N GLU A 129 6.74 -2.40 -5.29
CA GLU A 129 6.62 -3.24 -6.49
C GLU A 129 5.99 -2.51 -7.69
N ALA A 130 5.41 -1.33 -7.48
CA ALA A 130 4.84 -0.56 -8.56
C ALA A 130 5.94 0.19 -9.31
N LEU A 131 6.41 -0.36 -10.43
CA LEU A 131 6.87 0.42 -11.59
C LEU A 131 5.66 1.15 -12.22
N GLY A 132 4.87 1.84 -11.40
CA GLY A 132 3.57 2.40 -11.71
C GLY A 132 3.35 3.71 -10.95
N PRO A 133 2.38 4.53 -11.40
CA PRO A 133 2.37 5.98 -11.25
C PRO A 133 2.69 6.49 -9.84
N THR A 134 3.73 7.31 -9.76
CA THR A 134 4.41 7.83 -8.56
C THR A 134 3.54 8.71 -7.65
N ASN A 135 2.34 9.11 -8.08
CA ASN A 135 1.45 9.92 -7.24
C ASN A 135 -0.05 9.66 -7.47
N ARG A 136 -0.88 10.14 -6.52
CA ARG A 136 -2.35 9.99 -6.56
C ARG A 136 -2.98 10.61 -7.80
N LYS A 137 -2.40 11.69 -8.34
CA LYS A 137 -2.88 12.35 -9.56
C LYS A 137 -2.66 11.45 -10.77
N GLU A 138 -1.48 10.88 -10.90
CA GLU A 138 -1.12 9.94 -11.95
C GLU A 138 -1.90 8.62 -11.84
N ARG A 139 -2.18 8.15 -10.61
CA ARG A 139 -3.06 6.99 -10.40
C ARG A 139 -4.49 7.26 -10.88
N ARG A 140 -5.02 8.47 -10.62
CA ARG A 140 -6.32 8.90 -11.14
C ARG A 140 -6.30 9.08 -12.66
N ALA A 141 -5.20 9.60 -13.23
CA ALA A 141 -5.04 9.75 -14.66
C ALA A 141 -4.94 8.39 -15.39
N ALA A 142 -4.20 7.43 -14.83
CA ALA A 142 -4.13 6.07 -15.34
C ALA A 142 -5.48 5.34 -15.26
N ALA A 143 -6.22 5.51 -14.17
CA ALA A 143 -7.58 4.99 -14.04
C ALA A 143 -8.56 5.65 -15.04
N ALA A 144 -8.42 6.95 -15.30
CA ALA A 144 -9.19 7.65 -16.34
C ALA A 144 -8.80 7.22 -17.77
N GLY A 145 -7.56 6.78 -17.99
CA GLY A 145 -7.10 6.19 -19.26
C GLY A 145 -7.62 4.77 -19.52
N GLN A 146 -8.11 4.06 -18.49
CA GLN A 146 -8.70 2.72 -18.63
C GLN A 146 -10.17 2.71 -19.06
N THR A 147 -10.83 3.87 -19.19
CA THR A 147 -12.11 3.96 -19.91
C THR A 147 -11.86 4.12 -21.42
N SER A 148 -11.07 3.24 -21.99
CA SER A 148 -10.97 3.04 -23.44
C SER A 148 -11.63 1.72 -23.75
N THR A 149 -12.81 1.78 -24.37
CA THR A 149 -13.51 0.68 -25.03
C THR A 149 -12.54 -0.22 -25.81
N GLY A 150 -12.18 -1.34 -25.19
CA GLY A 150 -11.29 -2.35 -25.75
C GLY A 150 -11.65 -3.72 -25.21
N GLY A 151 -12.85 -4.20 -25.54
CA GLY A 151 -13.32 -5.50 -25.08
C GLY A 151 -14.57 -5.95 -25.83
N ALA A 152 -14.38 -6.67 -26.93
CA ALA A 152 -15.15 -7.84 -27.36
C ALA A 152 -14.96 -8.09 -28.87
N ASN A 153 -13.92 -8.83 -29.25
CA ASN A 153 -13.95 -9.55 -30.53
C ASN A 153 -13.33 -10.94 -30.30
N GLY A 154 -14.12 -11.79 -29.65
CA GLY A 154 -13.69 -13.13 -29.24
C GLY A 154 -14.85 -14.01 -28.79
N THR A 155 -16.00 -13.91 -29.44
CA THR A 155 -17.10 -14.87 -29.24
C THR A 155 -17.19 -15.76 -30.47
N ARG A 156 -16.91 -17.05 -30.27
CA ARG A 156 -16.99 -18.12 -31.27
C ARG A 156 -18.39 -18.17 -31.90
N THR A 157 -18.43 -18.27 -33.22
CA THR A 157 -19.64 -18.43 -34.04
C THR A 157 -20.42 -19.68 -33.63
N PRO A 158 -21.70 -19.59 -33.24
CA PRO A 158 -22.55 -20.77 -33.06
C PRO A 158 -22.96 -21.33 -34.43
N ALA A 159 -22.83 -22.65 -34.59
CA ALA A 159 -23.20 -23.37 -35.79
C ALA A 159 -24.72 -23.28 -36.08
N SER A 160 -25.04 -23.12 -37.36
CA SER A 160 -26.40 -23.09 -37.91
C SER A 160 -27.17 -24.36 -37.57
N THR A 161 -28.31 -24.23 -36.88
CA THR A 161 -29.32 -25.28 -36.79
C THR A 161 -30.64 -24.76 -37.32
N SER A 162 -30.89 -25.16 -38.57
CA SER A 162 -32.19 -25.33 -39.19
C SER A 162 -33.24 -25.87 -38.20
N GLY A 163 -34.41 -25.24 -38.16
CA GLY A 163 -35.60 -25.87 -37.58
C GLY A 163 -36.64 -24.93 -37.01
N THR A 164 -37.68 -24.64 -37.82
CA THR A 164 -39.07 -24.29 -37.42
C THR A 164 -39.28 -22.98 -36.64
N ARG A 165 -40.32 -22.16 -36.82
CA ARG A 165 -41.65 -22.29 -37.41
C ARG A 165 -42.21 -20.85 -37.59
N SER A 166 -42.95 -20.60 -38.67
CA SER A 166 -43.66 -19.33 -38.93
C SER A 166 -44.72 -19.01 -37.86
N PRO A 167 -45.06 -17.73 -37.67
CA PRO A 167 -46.47 -17.35 -37.88
C PRO A 167 -46.67 -16.20 -38.88
N LYS A 168 -47.80 -16.28 -39.58
CA LYS A 168 -48.32 -15.37 -40.61
C LYS A 168 -48.78 -14.02 -40.06
N THR A 169 -48.70 -13.03 -40.95
CA THR A 169 -49.19 -11.65 -40.87
C THR A 169 -50.71 -11.49 -40.88
N SER A 170 -51.21 -10.47 -40.17
CA SER A 170 -52.17 -9.42 -40.61
C SER A 170 -52.51 -8.62 -39.34
N GLY A 171 -52.55 -7.29 -39.29
CA GLY A 171 -53.13 -6.33 -40.22
C GLY A 171 -54.30 -5.67 -39.47
N GLY A 172 -54.29 -4.35 -39.25
CA GLY A 172 -55.44 -3.70 -38.61
C GLY A 172 -55.22 -2.31 -38.03
N SER A 173 -55.57 -1.32 -38.83
CA SER A 173 -55.68 0.12 -38.57
C SER A 173 -56.68 0.55 -37.49
N GLY A 174 -56.50 1.78 -36.95
CA GLY A 174 -57.58 2.62 -36.38
C GLY A 174 -57.16 3.23 -35.04
N ARG A 175 -56.68 4.48 -34.91
CA ARG A 175 -57.34 5.78 -35.13
C ARG A 175 -58.68 5.93 -34.40
N ALA A 176 -58.67 6.55 -33.21
CA ALA A 176 -59.72 7.42 -32.62
C ALA A 176 -59.51 7.50 -31.08
N ARG A 177 -59.10 8.65 -30.51
CA ARG A 177 -59.87 9.85 -30.11
C ARG A 177 -60.21 9.86 -28.60
N ARG A 178 -59.58 10.82 -27.90
CA ARG A 178 -60.08 11.67 -26.80
C ARG A 178 -61.08 11.08 -25.79
N SER A 179 -60.79 11.28 -24.50
CA SER A 179 -61.61 12.22 -23.70
C SER A 179 -60.83 12.83 -22.53
N ARG A 180 -61.04 14.13 -22.33
CA ARG A 180 -60.69 14.90 -21.14
C ARG A 180 -61.86 14.77 -20.15
N GLY A 181 -61.54 14.51 -18.90
CA GLY A 181 -62.10 15.13 -17.68
C GLY A 181 -63.61 15.35 -17.49
N ARG A 182 -64.08 14.82 -16.34
CA ARG A 182 -64.77 15.52 -15.23
C ARG A 182 -66.27 15.86 -15.38
N ARG A 183 -67.01 15.43 -14.34
CA ARG A 183 -68.18 16.03 -13.65
C ARG A 183 -68.78 17.27 -14.33
N SER A 184 -70.08 17.39 -14.53
CA SER A 184 -71.22 17.14 -13.63
C SER A 184 -72.50 17.28 -14.43
#